data_AF-A0A9W6VQB0-F1
#
_entry.id   AF-A0A9W6VQB0-F1
#
_cell.length_a   1.000
_cell.length_b   1.000
_cell.length_c   1.000
_cell.angle_alpha   90.00
_cell.angle_beta   90.00
_cell.angle_gamma   90.00
#
_symmetry.space_group_name_H-M   'P 1'
#
loop_
_entity.id
_entity.type
_entity.pdbx_description
1 polymer ?
#
loop_
_entity_poly.entity_id
_entity_poly.type
_entity_poly.pdbx_seq_one_letter_code
_entity_poly.pdbx_strand_id
1 'polypeptide(L)'
;MLPHVFFWDVTQETVASFLGDEDAPDWRATVAFLEEQFGAVEPKAREVMVTSFLDSLPFAGQPGSDLTRYLGPRLTGKLAELRPGLTF
;
A
#
# COMPACT_ATOMS: atom_id res chain seq x y z
N MET A 1 -4.68 -10.01 -17.46
CA MET A 1 -3.65 -9.72 -16.45
C MET A 1 -4.03 -10.40 -15.16
N LEU A 2 -3.07 -10.94 -14.43
CA LEU A 2 -3.31 -11.46 -13.08
C LEU A 2 -3.42 -10.28 -12.10
N PRO A 3 -4.44 -10.22 -11.22
CA PRO A 3 -4.65 -9.10 -10.31
C PRO A 3 -3.41 -8.74 -9.47
N HIS A 4 -2.62 -9.74 -9.07
CA HIS A 4 -1.40 -9.51 -8.27
C HIS A 4 -0.28 -8.78 -9.02
N VAL A 5 -0.19 -8.94 -10.35
CA VAL A 5 0.82 -8.21 -11.17
C VAL A 5 0.43 -6.75 -11.29
N PHE A 6 -0.86 -6.47 -11.51
CA PHE A 6 -1.36 -5.10 -11.58
C PHE A 6 -1.11 -4.34 -10.27
N PHE A 7 -1.38 -4.98 -9.13
CA PHE A 7 -1.14 -4.35 -7.82
C PHE A 7 0.34 -4.19 -7.47
N TRP A 8 1.22 -5.04 -8.01
CA TRP A 8 2.66 -4.85 -7.89
C TRP A 8 3.10 -3.54 -8.55
N ASP A 9 2.65 -3.29 -9.78
CA ASP A 9 2.96 -2.05 -10.50
C ASP A 9 2.44 -0.82 -9.75
N VAL A 10 1.19 -0.89 -9.27
CA VAL A 10 0.59 0.17 -8.43
C VAL A 10 1.44 0.43 -7.18
N THR A 11 1.97 -0.61 -6.54
CA THR A 11 2.81 -0.46 -5.34
C THR A 11 4.14 0.21 -5.68
N GLN A 12 4.80 -0.22 -6.76
CA GLN A 12 6.06 0.37 -7.21
C GLN A 12 5.88 1.84 -7.61
N GLU A 13 4.84 2.16 -8.39
CA GLU A 13 4.52 3.52 -8.79
C GLU A 13 4.18 4.41 -7.60
N THR A 14 3.43 3.89 -6.61
CA THR A 14 3.13 4.63 -5.37
C THR A 14 4.40 4.94 -4.58
N VAL A 15 5.31 3.98 -4.45
CA VAL A 15 6.59 4.18 -3.76
C VAL A 15 7.49 5.14 -4.54
N ALA A 16 7.55 5.04 -5.87
CA ALA A 16 8.30 5.93 -6.73
C ALA A 16 7.80 7.38 -6.61
N SER A 17 6.48 7.58 -6.72
CA SER A 17 5.85 8.89 -6.49
C SER A 17 6.13 9.44 -5.10
N PHE A 18 6.10 8.59 -4.06
CA PHE A 18 6.46 9.00 -2.69
C PHE A 18 7.92 9.45 -2.57
N LEU A 19 8.83 8.83 -3.33
CA LEU A 19 10.24 9.18 -3.39
C LEU A 19 10.55 10.40 -4.28
N GLY A 20 9.53 10.98 -4.94
CA GLY A 20 9.66 12.19 -5.74
C GLY A 20 9.72 11.96 -7.25
N ASP A 21 9.32 10.79 -7.74
CA ASP A 21 9.08 10.59 -9.18
C ASP A 21 7.83 11.40 -9.61
N GLU A 22 8.04 12.45 -10.39
CA GLU A 22 6.99 13.36 -10.86
C GLU A 22 6.16 12.78 -12.01
N ASP A 23 6.67 11.75 -12.69
CA ASP A 23 5.97 11.07 -13.78
C ASP A 23 5.03 9.96 -13.27
N ALA A 24 5.17 9.57 -11.99
CA ALA A 24 4.34 8.57 -11.35
C ALA A 24 3.00 9.16 -10.84
N PRO A 25 1.90 8.38 -10.81
CA PRO A 25 0.63 8.81 -10.23
C PRO A 25 0.75 9.28 -8.77
N ASP A 26 -0.01 10.30 -8.36
CA ASP A 26 0.04 10.86 -6.99
C ASP A 26 -0.20 9.80 -5.92
N TRP A 27 0.85 9.49 -5.16
CA TRP A 27 0.80 8.51 -4.09
C TRP A 27 -0.25 8.83 -3.02
N ARG A 28 -0.55 10.12 -2.76
CA ARG A 28 -1.55 10.51 -1.76
C ARG A 28 -2.94 10.12 -2.20
N ALA A 29 -3.27 10.40 -3.46
CA ALA A 29 -4.53 9.99 -4.06
C ALA A 29 -4.67 8.46 -4.08
N THR A 30 -3.60 7.74 -4.42
CA THR A 30 -3.60 6.27 -4.44
C THR A 30 -3.82 5.68 -3.05
N VAL A 31 -3.10 6.15 -2.02
CA VAL A 31 -3.29 5.67 -0.63
C VAL A 31 -4.70 5.97 -0.13
N ALA A 32 -5.23 7.18 -0.39
CA ALA A 32 -6.58 7.55 0.01
C ALA A 32 -7.64 6.66 -0.65
N PHE A 33 -7.51 6.40 -1.95
CA PHE A 33 -8.40 5.50 -2.69
C PHE A 33 -8.35 4.08 -2.12
N LEU A 34 -7.16 3.55 -1.86
CA LEU A 34 -7.01 2.19 -1.31
C LEU A 34 -7.61 2.07 0.10
N GLU A 35 -7.45 3.09 0.94
CA GLU A 35 -8.06 3.12 2.28
C GLU A 35 -9.59 3.09 2.21
N GLU A 36 -10.18 3.88 1.29
CA GLU A 36 -11.63 3.88 1.05
C GLU A 36 -12.11 2.51 0.55
N GLN A 37 -11.46 1.96 -0.48
CA GLN A 37 -11.82 0.68 -1.07
C GLN A 37 -11.66 -0.48 -0.08
N PHE A 38 -10.67 -0.44 0.81
CA PHE A 38 -10.49 -1.47 1.83
C PHE A 38 -11.74 -1.70 2.69
N GLY A 39 -12.50 -0.64 2.95
CA GLY A 39 -13.78 -0.71 3.65
C GLY A 39 -14.98 -1.12 2.80
N ALA A 40 -14.95 -0.84 1.50
CA ALA A 40 -16.09 -0.99 0.60
C ALA A 40 -16.13 -2.33 -0.15
N VAL A 41 -14.96 -2.90 -0.49
CA VAL A 41 -14.90 -4.10 -1.35
C VAL A 41 -15.21 -5.40 -0.60
N GLU A 42 -15.61 -6.42 -1.35
CA GLU A 42 -15.82 -7.76 -0.81
C GLU A 42 -14.53 -8.40 -0.26
N PRO A 43 -14.64 -9.40 0.64
CA PRO A 43 -13.48 -10.00 1.31
C PRO A 43 -12.37 -10.49 0.38
N LYS A 44 -12.73 -11.05 -0.78
CA LYS A 44 -11.76 -11.57 -1.76
C LYS A 44 -10.95 -10.45 -2.43
N ALA A 45 -11.58 -9.36 -2.80
CA ALA A 45 -10.88 -8.18 -3.33
C ALA A 45 -9.99 -7.53 -2.26
N ARG A 46 -10.44 -7.53 -1.00
CA ARG A 46 -9.63 -7.10 0.14
C ARG A 46 -8.37 -7.93 0.29
N GLU A 47 -8.46 -9.25 0.19
CA GLU A 47 -7.30 -10.15 0.26
C GLU A 47 -6.26 -9.85 -0.83
N VAL A 48 -6.68 -9.54 -2.05
CA VAL A 48 -5.78 -9.12 -3.13
C VAL A 48 -5.06 -7.82 -2.76
N MET A 49 -5.77 -6.80 -2.25
CA MET A 49 -5.13 -5.56 -1.78
C MET A 49 -4.10 -5.83 -0.66
N VAL A 50 -4.42 -6.70 0.29
CA VAL A 50 -3.51 -7.07 1.38
C VAL A 50 -2.24 -7.72 0.83
N THR A 51 -2.40 -8.78 0.04
CA THR A 51 -1.28 -9.58 -0.46
C THR A 51 -0.45 -8.86 -1.51
N SER A 52 -1.06 -7.95 -2.27
CA SER A 52 -0.41 -7.35 -3.45
C SER A 52 0.04 -5.90 -3.23
N PHE A 53 -0.56 -5.17 -2.28
CA PHE A 53 -0.12 -3.82 -1.92
C PHE A 53 0.56 -3.79 -0.57
N LEU A 54 -0.16 -4.12 0.51
CA LEU A 54 0.37 -3.98 1.87
C LEU A 54 1.59 -4.87 2.13
N ASP A 55 1.54 -6.12 1.68
CA ASP A 55 2.67 -7.05 1.85
C ASP A 55 3.89 -6.64 1.00
N SER A 56 3.67 -5.90 -0.08
CA SER A 56 4.71 -5.42 -1.00
C SER A 56 5.30 -4.05 -0.62
N LEU A 57 4.79 -3.39 0.43
CA LEU A 57 5.35 -2.12 0.90
C LEU A 57 6.79 -2.31 1.41
N PRO A 58 7.70 -1.34 1.21
CA PRO A 58 9.08 -1.46 1.68
C PRO A 58 9.17 -1.73 3.19
N PHE A 59 10.12 -2.58 3.58
CA PHE A 59 10.42 -2.86 4.99
C PHE A 59 11.19 -1.70 5.63
N ALA A 60 11.19 -1.64 6.96
CA ALA A 60 11.92 -0.61 7.71
C ALA A 60 13.40 -0.54 7.27
N GLY A 61 13.86 0.67 6.96
CA GLY A 61 15.22 0.93 6.46
C GLY A 61 15.39 0.82 4.95
N GLN A 62 14.36 0.39 4.20
CA GLN A 62 14.34 0.45 2.74
C GLN A 62 13.81 1.80 2.25
N PRO A 63 14.26 2.29 1.08
CA PRO A 63 13.70 3.49 0.47
C PRO A 63 12.17 3.42 0.35
N GLY A 64 11.48 4.47 0.79
CA GLY A 64 10.03 4.56 0.75
C GLY A 64 9.31 3.90 1.92
N SER A 65 10.01 3.30 2.90
CA SER A 65 9.36 2.69 4.07
C SER A 65 8.55 3.69 4.91
N ASP A 66 8.90 4.97 4.86
CA ASP A 66 8.17 6.04 5.55
C ASP A 66 6.76 6.26 5.00
N LEU A 67 6.45 5.76 3.79
CA LEU A 67 5.09 5.75 3.23
C LEU A 67 4.08 5.09 4.18
N THR A 68 4.52 4.09 4.95
CA THR A 68 3.68 3.36 5.91
C THR A 68 3.09 4.28 6.99
N ARG A 69 3.72 5.41 7.30
CA ARG A 69 3.21 6.42 8.26
C ARG A 69 2.05 7.25 7.74
N TYR A 70 1.81 7.23 6.43
CA TYR A 70 0.75 7.98 5.78
C TYR A 70 -0.47 7.14 5.42
N LEU A 71 -0.46 5.85 5.79
CA LEU A 71 -1.61 4.98 5.60
C LEU A 71 -2.76 5.42 6.51
N GLY A 72 -3.99 5.23 6.03
CA GLY A 72 -5.17 5.40 6.86
C GLY A 72 -5.29 4.29 7.93
N PRO A 73 -6.25 4.42 8.86
CA PRO A 73 -6.36 3.54 10.02
C PRO A 73 -6.63 2.08 9.65
N ARG A 74 -7.38 1.79 8.58
CA ARG A 74 -7.70 0.41 8.17
C ARG A 74 -6.47 -0.28 7.59
N LEU A 75 -5.79 0.39 6.67
CA LEU A 75 -4.56 -0.13 6.07
C LEU A 75 -3.44 -0.26 7.10
N THR A 76 -3.31 0.72 8.01
CA THR A 76 -2.36 0.67 9.15
C THR A 76 -2.63 -0.53 10.05
N GLY A 77 -3.89 -0.71 10.48
CA GLY A 77 -4.28 -1.84 11.33
C GLY A 77 -3.97 -3.18 10.65
N LYS A 78 -4.27 -3.28 9.35
CA LYS A 78 -3.99 -4.52 8.61
C LYS A 78 -2.49 -4.77 8.42
N LEU A 79 -1.70 -3.73 8.18
CA LEU A 79 -0.25 -3.85 8.06
C LEU A 79 0.39 -4.31 9.38
N ALA A 80 -0.13 -3.83 10.53
CA ALA A 80 0.32 -4.27 11.85
C ALA A 80 0.01 -5.76 12.11
N GLU A 81 -1.12 -6.28 11.61
CA GLU A 81 -1.41 -7.72 11.65
C GLU A 81 -0.42 -8.55 10.79
N LEU A 82 -0.05 -8.05 9.61
CA LEU A 82 0.88 -8.73 8.71
C LEU A 82 2.32 -8.73 9.23
N ARG A 83 2.74 -7.64 9.86
CA ARG A 83 4.12 -7.39 10.27
C ARG A 83 4.17 -7.03 11.77
N PRO A 84 4.02 -8.03 12.65
CA PRO A 84 4.09 -7.81 14.09
C PRO A 84 5.47 -7.25 14.46
N GLY A 85 5.50 -6.01 14.95
CA GLY A 85 6.74 -5.28 15.29
C GLY A 85 6.96 -3.95 14.56
N LEU A 86 6.10 -3.59 13.60
CA LEU A 86 6.12 -2.23 13.04
C LEU A 86 5.81 -1.21 14.14
N THR A 87 6.74 -0.27 14.36
CA THR A 87 6.54 0.89 15.24
C THR A 87 6.28 2.10 14.35
N PHE A 88 5.09 2.69 14.47
CA PHE A 88 4.64 3.83 13.65
C PHE A 88 5.15 5.16 14.19
#